data_AF-X1HJR8-F1
#
_entry.id   AF-X1HJR8-F1
#
_cell.length_a   1.000
_cell.length_b   1.000
_cell.length_c   1.000
_cell.angle_alpha   90.00
_cell.angle_beta   90.00
_cell.angle_gamma   90.00
#
_symmetry.space_group_name_H-M   'P 1'
#
loop_
_entity.id
_entity.type
_entity.pdbx_description
1 polymer ?
#
loop_
_entity_poly.entity_id
_entity_poly.type
_entity_poly.pdbx_seq_one_letter_code
_entity_poly.pdbx_strand_id
1 'polypeptide(L)'
;MEKGIPEDDPRNAAVIADFVGDNVGDVAGMGADLFESYVDSIIATMALCMMAFTATMLNPLVPNTETAYFLPMMVAAGGIIASIIGVFLVRVGEKPEMGALLNALRRGTFSASILAAVFAFLAVYFLKADIGVFWAILAGLVAGVLIGESTNYFTSYAYSPTKRVSQSSQTGSATTITSGFANGLMSTFPPVILVAVAILIAYHFAGMYGVAIAGIGMLSTLGITD
;
A
#
# COMPACT_ATOMS: atom_id res chain seq x y z
N MET A 1 -30.95 -5.43 -13.67
CA MET A 1 -31.03 -5.86 -15.09
C MET A 1 -32.38 -6.46 -15.46
N GLU A 2 -32.81 -7.58 -14.89
CA GLU A 2 -34.04 -8.29 -15.33
C GLU A 2 -35.36 -7.56 -15.04
N LYS A 3 -35.49 -6.92 -13.88
CA LYS A 3 -36.73 -6.25 -13.45
C LYS A 3 -36.76 -4.74 -13.71
N GLY A 4 -35.70 -4.17 -14.29
CA GLY A 4 -35.59 -2.72 -14.53
C GLY A 4 -35.73 -1.84 -13.28
N ILE A 5 -35.55 -2.40 -12.08
CA ILE A 5 -35.58 -1.64 -10.82
C ILE A 5 -34.20 -1.01 -10.54
N PRO A 6 -34.15 0.09 -9.76
CA PRO A 6 -32.90 0.71 -9.31
C PRO A 6 -31.98 -0.24 -8.52
N GLU A 7 -30.70 0.12 -8.47
CA GLU A 7 -29.73 -0.43 -7.51
C GLU A 7 -30.17 -0.07 -6.08
N ASP A 8 -29.96 -0.98 -5.12
CA ASP A 8 -30.38 -0.86 -3.71
C ASP A 8 -31.88 -0.67 -3.46
N ASP A 9 -32.73 -1.11 -4.38
CA ASP A 9 -34.18 -1.00 -4.21
C ASP A 9 -34.70 -1.92 -3.07
N PRO A 10 -35.47 -1.39 -2.10
CA PRO A 10 -35.96 -2.17 -0.95
C PRO A 10 -36.89 -3.33 -1.33
N ARG A 11 -37.39 -3.39 -2.57
CA ARG A 11 -38.19 -4.52 -3.09
C ARG A 11 -37.32 -5.72 -3.48
N ASN A 12 -36.01 -5.54 -3.61
CA ASN A 12 -35.07 -6.61 -3.90
C ASN A 12 -34.60 -7.27 -2.58
N ALA A 13 -34.99 -8.54 -2.38
CA ALA A 13 -34.66 -9.28 -1.16
C ALA A 13 -33.14 -9.48 -0.94
N ALA A 14 -32.32 -9.30 -1.98
CA ALA A 14 -30.87 -9.43 -1.89
C ALA A 14 -30.17 -8.19 -1.29
N VAL A 15 -30.82 -7.02 -1.23
CA VAL A 15 -30.17 -5.76 -0.81
C VAL A 15 -29.66 -5.81 0.63
N ILE A 16 -30.38 -6.47 1.52
CA ILE A 16 -29.90 -6.68 2.90
C ILE A 16 -28.64 -7.55 2.91
N ALA A 17 -28.58 -8.58 2.07
CA ALA A 17 -27.41 -9.43 1.98
C ALA A 17 -26.20 -8.69 1.36
N ASP A 18 -26.45 -7.77 0.43
CA ASP A 18 -25.43 -6.93 -0.20
C ASP A 18 -24.75 -6.01 0.84
N PHE A 19 -25.54 -5.24 1.59
CA PHE A 19 -25.00 -4.39 2.67
C PHE A 19 -24.34 -5.19 3.80
N VAL A 20 -24.83 -6.39 4.11
CA VAL A 20 -24.13 -7.28 5.04
C VAL A 20 -22.81 -7.75 4.42
N GLY A 21 -22.81 -8.07 3.14
CA GLY A 21 -21.63 -8.43 2.35
C GLY A 21 -20.54 -7.36 2.39
N ASP A 22 -20.89 -6.09 2.16
CA ASP A 22 -19.95 -4.97 2.22
C ASP A 22 -19.26 -4.87 3.59
N ASN A 23 -20.00 -5.05 4.68
CA ASN A 23 -19.42 -5.00 6.01
C ASN A 23 -18.58 -6.24 6.36
N VAL A 24 -19.02 -7.42 5.93
CA VAL A 24 -18.37 -8.69 6.28
C VAL A 24 -17.14 -8.96 5.39
N GLY A 25 -17.24 -8.69 4.10
CA GLY A 25 -16.16 -8.85 3.13
C GLY A 25 -15.24 -7.64 3.12
N ASP A 26 -15.75 -6.51 2.65
CA ASP A 26 -14.91 -5.36 2.30
C ASP A 26 -14.36 -4.65 3.54
N VAL A 27 -15.05 -4.68 4.68
CA VAL A 27 -14.54 -4.10 5.94
C VAL A 27 -13.81 -5.14 6.79
N ALA A 28 -14.52 -6.17 7.26
CA ALA A 28 -13.93 -7.14 8.19
C ALA A 28 -12.85 -8.02 7.54
N GLY A 29 -13.07 -8.45 6.29
CA GLY A 29 -12.11 -9.25 5.54
C GLY A 29 -10.85 -8.48 5.18
N MET A 30 -10.99 -7.30 4.58
CA MET A 30 -9.85 -6.43 4.25
C MET A 30 -9.04 -6.04 5.49
N GLY A 31 -9.72 -5.69 6.59
CA GLY A 31 -9.04 -5.35 7.85
C GLY A 31 -8.20 -6.50 8.41
N ALA A 32 -8.69 -7.74 8.31
CA ALA A 32 -7.95 -8.92 8.75
C ALA A 32 -6.75 -9.23 7.83
N ASP A 33 -6.91 -9.14 6.51
CA ASP A 33 -5.86 -9.38 5.52
C ASP A 33 -4.68 -8.39 5.69
N LEU A 34 -5.00 -7.10 5.88
CA LEU A 34 -4.00 -6.07 6.09
C LEU A 34 -3.30 -6.22 7.45
N PHE A 35 -4.04 -6.60 8.50
CA PHE A 35 -3.44 -6.88 9.80
C PHE A 35 -2.47 -8.06 9.75
N GLU A 36 -2.85 -9.16 9.09
CA GLU A 36 -2.00 -10.33 8.87
C GLU A 36 -0.74 -9.94 8.11
N SER A 37 -0.88 -9.30 6.95
CA SER A 37 0.24 -8.87 6.11
C SER A 37 1.20 -7.93 6.85
N TYR A 38 0.68 -7.03 7.70
CA TYR A 38 1.47 -6.10 8.49
C TYR A 38 2.27 -6.81 9.59
N VAL A 39 1.61 -7.67 10.38
CA VAL A 39 2.25 -8.41 11.47
C VAL A 39 3.29 -9.40 10.91
N ASP A 40 2.95 -10.12 9.85
CA ASP A 40 3.85 -11.09 9.22
C ASP A 40 5.08 -10.42 8.63
N SER A 41 4.94 -9.26 7.98
CA SER A 41 6.10 -8.52 7.44
C SER A 41 7.06 -8.07 8.54
N ILE A 42 6.53 -7.65 9.69
CA ILE A 42 7.34 -7.25 10.86
C ILE A 42 8.07 -8.47 11.43
N ILE A 43 7.34 -9.56 11.73
CA ILE A 43 7.91 -10.78 12.33
C ILE A 43 8.92 -11.44 11.38
N ALA A 44 8.61 -11.54 10.09
CA ALA A 44 9.49 -12.13 9.07
C ALA A 44 10.79 -11.34 8.96
N THR A 45 10.72 -10.00 8.95
CA THR A 45 11.90 -9.15 8.92
C THR A 45 12.74 -9.35 10.18
N MET A 46 12.11 -9.38 11.37
CA MET A 46 12.82 -9.61 12.64
C MET A 46 13.49 -10.99 12.68
N ALA A 47 12.83 -12.05 12.21
CA ALA A 47 13.39 -13.39 12.16
C ALA A 47 14.58 -13.46 11.20
N LEU A 48 14.45 -12.88 10.00
CA LEU A 48 15.52 -12.79 9.01
C LEU A 48 16.74 -12.01 9.55
N CYS A 49 16.50 -10.94 10.29
CA CYS A 49 17.56 -10.16 10.95
C CYS A 49 18.38 -11.00 11.93
N MET A 50 17.70 -11.74 12.81
CA MET A 50 18.36 -12.57 13.81
C MET A 50 19.24 -13.64 13.16
N MET A 51 18.77 -14.25 12.07
CA MET A 51 19.56 -15.23 11.31
C MET A 51 20.72 -14.59 10.55
N ALA A 52 20.51 -13.45 9.90
CA ALA A 52 21.56 -12.77 9.15
C ALA A 52 22.66 -12.19 10.07
N PHE A 53 22.30 -11.75 11.28
CA PHE A 53 23.27 -11.29 12.29
C PHE A 53 24.14 -12.43 12.80
N THR A 54 23.54 -13.57 13.15
CA THR A 54 24.29 -14.76 13.62
C THR A 54 25.23 -15.31 12.55
N ALA A 55 24.90 -15.15 11.28
CA ALA A 55 25.77 -15.46 10.14
C ALA A 55 26.86 -14.40 9.85
N THR A 56 26.98 -13.34 10.67
CA THR A 56 27.91 -12.20 10.48
C THR A 56 27.67 -11.41 9.16
N MET A 57 26.51 -11.57 8.53
CA MET A 57 26.18 -10.95 7.24
C MET A 57 25.68 -9.50 7.35
N LEU A 58 25.43 -9.02 8.58
CA LEU A 58 24.91 -7.68 8.85
C LEU A 58 25.96 -6.69 9.39
N ASN A 59 27.22 -7.11 9.55
CA ASN A 59 28.29 -6.22 9.98
C ASN A 59 28.93 -5.58 8.73
N PRO A 60 28.92 -4.24 8.54
CA PRO A 60 28.63 -3.17 9.51
C PRO A 60 27.24 -2.50 9.39
N LEU A 61 26.33 -3.02 8.57
CA LEU A 61 25.00 -2.43 8.33
C LEU A 61 24.18 -2.17 9.61
N VAL A 62 24.30 -3.07 10.59
CA VAL A 62 23.60 -2.98 11.88
C VAL A 62 24.59 -3.22 13.02
N PRO A 63 24.70 -2.30 14.00
CA PRO A 63 25.74 -2.37 15.03
C PRO A 63 25.52 -3.49 16.05
N ASN A 64 24.27 -3.75 16.43
CA ASN A 64 23.91 -4.71 17.48
C ASN A 64 22.69 -5.53 17.07
N THR A 65 22.58 -6.75 17.58
CA THR A 65 21.40 -7.62 17.38
C THR A 65 20.10 -6.96 17.82
N GLU A 66 20.15 -6.15 18.89
CA GLU A 66 19.00 -5.39 19.39
C GLU A 66 18.50 -4.38 18.36
N THR A 67 19.40 -3.64 17.69
CA THR A 67 19.02 -2.70 16.64
C THR A 67 18.30 -3.42 15.50
N ALA A 68 18.77 -4.60 15.10
CA ALA A 68 18.17 -5.36 14.00
C ALA A 68 16.73 -5.79 14.33
N TYR A 69 16.47 -6.08 15.61
CA TYR A 69 15.15 -6.46 16.12
C TYR A 69 14.21 -5.26 16.29
N PHE A 70 14.71 -4.14 16.85
CA PHE A 70 13.90 -2.96 17.15
C PHE A 70 13.59 -2.10 15.92
N LEU A 71 14.47 -2.07 14.91
CA LEU A 71 14.31 -1.18 13.75
C LEU A 71 13.01 -1.43 12.98
N PRO A 72 12.64 -2.68 12.60
CA PRO A 72 11.33 -3.01 12.02
C PRO A 72 10.14 -2.44 12.80
N MET A 73 10.15 -2.60 14.13
CA MET A 73 9.07 -2.15 15.00
C MET A 73 9.01 -0.62 15.12
N MET A 74 10.16 0.06 15.14
CA MET A 74 10.22 1.52 15.19
C MET A 74 9.73 2.16 13.89
N VAL A 75 10.05 1.58 12.74
CA VAL A 75 9.56 2.03 11.43
C VAL A 75 8.04 1.86 11.35
N ALA A 76 7.53 0.69 11.75
CA ALA A 76 6.10 0.40 11.87
C ALA A 76 5.37 1.39 12.80
N ALA A 77 5.90 1.61 14.01
CA ALA A 77 5.32 2.54 14.98
C ALA A 77 5.33 4.00 14.47
N GLY A 78 6.43 4.43 13.84
CA GLY A 78 6.52 5.74 13.19
C GLY A 78 5.51 5.89 12.05
N GLY A 79 5.28 4.83 11.28
CA GLY A 79 4.28 4.76 10.23
C GLY A 79 2.83 4.93 10.74
N ILE A 80 2.49 4.29 11.87
CA ILE A 80 1.19 4.46 12.54
C ILE A 80 0.99 5.92 12.95
N ILE A 81 1.99 6.54 13.59
CA ILE A 81 1.91 7.95 14.01
C ILE A 81 1.78 8.86 12.79
N ALA A 82 2.56 8.61 11.74
CA ALA A 82 2.48 9.35 10.48
C ALA A 82 1.09 9.24 9.82
N SER A 83 0.49 8.05 9.85
CA SER A 83 -0.85 7.80 9.31
C SER A 83 -1.93 8.55 10.10
N ILE A 84 -1.88 8.50 11.44
CA ILE A 84 -2.79 9.27 12.31
C ILE A 84 -2.73 10.76 11.98
N ILE A 85 -1.52 11.33 11.86
CA ILE A 85 -1.34 12.74 11.50
C ILE A 85 -1.86 13.03 10.08
N GLY A 86 -1.57 12.14 9.13
CA GLY A 86 -2.02 12.26 7.74
C GLY A 86 -3.54 12.27 7.60
N VAL A 87 -4.26 11.48 8.40
CA VAL A 87 -5.74 11.45 8.41
C VAL A 87 -6.32 12.84 8.72
N PHE A 88 -5.74 13.57 9.69
CA PHE A 88 -6.18 14.93 10.01
C PHE A 88 -5.93 15.95 8.88
N LEU A 89 -5.06 15.64 7.93
CA LEU A 89 -4.75 16.48 6.76
C LEU A 89 -5.65 16.19 5.55
N VAL A 90 -6.38 15.06 5.57
CA VAL A 90 -7.42 14.76 4.57
C VAL A 90 -8.61 15.69 4.83
N ARG A 91 -8.84 16.62 3.91
CA ARG A 91 -9.98 17.55 3.94
C ARG A 91 -10.53 17.67 2.53
N VAL A 92 -11.78 17.28 2.37
CA VAL A 92 -12.56 17.41 1.13
C VAL A 92 -13.31 18.74 1.18
N GLY A 93 -13.30 19.51 0.08
CA GLY A 93 -14.08 20.74 -0.03
C GLY A 93 -15.58 20.46 -0.18
N GLU A 94 -16.42 21.50 -0.12
CA GLU A 94 -17.89 21.39 -0.14
C GLU A 94 -18.49 20.76 -1.41
N LYS A 95 -17.70 20.60 -2.49
CA LYS A 95 -18.15 19.97 -3.74
C LYS A 95 -17.59 18.55 -3.87
N PRO A 96 -18.45 17.52 -3.94
CA PRO A 96 -18.03 16.13 -4.13
C PRO A 96 -17.70 15.86 -5.61
N GLU A 97 -16.66 16.52 -6.12
CA GLU A 97 -16.07 16.14 -7.40
C GLU A 97 -15.02 15.04 -7.17
N MET A 98 -15.03 13.99 -8.00
CA MET A 98 -14.10 12.86 -7.85
C MET A 98 -12.64 13.27 -7.83
N GLY A 99 -12.27 14.27 -8.63
CA GLY A 99 -10.93 14.83 -8.63
C GLY A 99 -10.56 15.48 -7.30
N ALA A 100 -11.52 16.13 -6.62
CA ALA A 100 -11.31 16.72 -5.31
C ALA A 100 -11.16 15.65 -4.21
N LEU A 101 -11.93 14.56 -4.30
CA LEU A 101 -11.80 13.40 -3.39
C LEU A 101 -10.44 12.72 -3.55
N LEU A 102 -10.04 12.39 -4.79
CA LEU A 102 -8.73 11.82 -5.10
C LEU A 102 -7.59 12.72 -4.61
N ASN A 103 -7.68 14.02 -4.87
CA ASN A 103 -6.64 14.97 -4.46
C ASN A 103 -6.57 15.11 -2.93
N ALA A 104 -7.70 15.03 -2.23
CA ALA A 104 -7.73 15.06 -0.78
C ALA A 104 -7.07 13.80 -0.18
N LEU A 105 -7.39 12.61 -0.71
CA LEU A 105 -6.77 11.35 -0.32
C LEU A 105 -5.27 11.34 -0.62
N ARG A 106 -4.87 11.72 -1.85
CA ARG A 106 -3.46 11.88 -2.23
C ARG A 106 -2.71 12.80 -1.29
N ARG A 107 -3.28 13.96 -0.94
CA ARG A 107 -2.63 14.88 0.00
C ARG A 107 -2.39 14.21 1.35
N GLY A 108 -3.37 13.45 1.85
CA GLY A 108 -3.22 12.65 3.06
C GLY A 108 -2.08 11.64 2.93
N THR A 109 -2.16 10.74 1.95
CA THR A 109 -1.18 9.66 1.76
C THR A 109 0.23 10.20 1.54
N PHE A 110 0.43 11.18 0.67
CA PHE A 110 1.75 11.80 0.47
C PHE A 110 2.29 12.46 1.74
N SER A 111 1.44 13.15 2.52
CA SER A 111 1.87 13.75 3.78
C SER A 111 2.29 12.71 4.82
N ALA A 112 1.53 11.61 4.94
CA ALA A 112 1.87 10.49 5.80
C ALA A 112 3.15 9.79 5.34
N SER A 113 3.36 9.58 4.04
CA SER A 113 4.60 8.98 3.51
C SER A 113 5.81 9.86 3.80
N ILE A 114 5.71 11.19 3.64
CA ILE A 114 6.82 12.09 4.00
C ILE A 114 7.12 11.99 5.51
N LEU A 115 6.11 11.98 6.37
CA LEU A 115 6.30 11.81 7.81
C LEU A 115 6.88 10.44 8.17
N ALA A 116 6.41 9.37 7.53
CA ALA A 116 6.93 8.01 7.72
C ALA A 116 8.41 7.92 7.32
N ALA A 117 8.81 8.57 6.23
CA ALA A 117 10.21 8.67 5.83
C ALA A 117 11.06 9.42 6.89
N VAL A 118 10.54 10.50 7.47
CA VAL A 118 11.21 11.23 8.56
C VAL A 118 11.36 10.34 9.80
N PHE A 119 10.31 9.64 10.22
CA PHE A 119 10.39 8.72 11.36
C PHE A 119 11.34 7.55 11.10
N ALA A 120 11.34 7.00 9.88
CA ALA A 120 12.28 5.95 9.49
C ALA A 120 13.74 6.44 9.55
N PHE A 121 14.01 7.65 9.06
CA PHE A 121 15.34 8.27 9.18
C PHE A 121 15.76 8.44 10.65
N LEU A 122 14.85 8.95 11.50
CA LEU A 122 15.11 9.09 12.93
C LEU A 122 15.39 7.74 13.59
N ALA A 123 14.63 6.69 13.25
CA ALA A 123 14.84 5.34 13.77
C ALA A 123 16.22 4.80 13.40
N VAL A 124 16.63 4.94 12.14
CA VAL A 124 17.97 4.54 11.65
C VAL A 124 19.07 5.33 12.37
N TYR A 125 18.90 6.65 12.50
CA TYR A 125 19.87 7.53 13.16
C TYR A 125 20.05 7.22 14.65
N PHE A 126 18.96 7.10 15.42
CA PHE A 126 19.01 6.82 16.85
C PHE A 126 19.57 5.44 17.16
N LEU A 127 19.26 4.45 16.34
CA LEU A 127 19.77 3.09 16.50
C LEU A 127 21.17 2.89 15.88
N LYS A 128 21.77 3.93 15.31
CA LYS A 128 23.09 3.93 14.67
C LYS A 128 23.23 2.86 13.58
N ALA A 129 22.14 2.57 12.87
CA ALA A 129 22.17 1.70 11.70
C ALA A 129 22.78 2.45 10.50
N ASP A 130 23.30 1.70 9.53
CA ASP A 130 23.84 2.28 8.32
C ASP A 130 22.76 3.00 7.50
N ILE A 131 23.13 4.10 6.85
CA ILE A 131 22.21 4.91 6.05
C ILE A 131 21.65 4.14 4.85
N GLY A 132 22.33 3.10 4.37
CA GLY A 132 21.84 2.17 3.36
C GLY A 132 20.51 1.52 3.76
N VAL A 133 20.31 1.24 5.05
CA VAL A 133 19.05 0.69 5.57
C VAL A 133 17.90 1.69 5.40
N PHE A 134 18.17 2.98 5.61
CA PHE A 134 17.19 4.05 5.33
C PHE A 134 16.82 4.10 3.85
N TRP A 135 17.80 4.00 2.94
CA TRP A 135 17.53 3.99 1.50
C TRP A 135 16.71 2.77 1.06
N ALA A 136 16.91 1.62 1.70
CA ALA A 136 16.08 0.43 1.48
C ALA A 136 14.62 0.65 1.93
N ILE A 137 14.42 1.19 3.14
CA ILE A 137 13.07 1.54 3.64
C ILE A 137 12.39 2.54 2.70
N LEU A 138 13.12 3.59 2.29
CA LEU A 138 12.60 4.63 1.41
C LEU A 138 12.22 4.07 0.04
N ALA A 139 13.00 3.15 -0.52
CA ALA A 139 12.68 2.50 -1.79
C ALA A 139 11.36 1.73 -1.71
N GLY A 140 11.14 1.00 -0.62
CA GLY A 140 9.88 0.30 -0.36
C GLY A 140 8.69 1.23 -0.19
N LEU A 141 8.85 2.30 0.59
CA LEU A 141 7.83 3.32 0.79
C LEU A 141 7.43 4.00 -0.53
N VAL A 142 8.41 4.42 -1.34
CA VAL A 142 8.16 5.04 -2.64
C VAL A 142 7.47 4.06 -3.58
N ALA A 143 7.88 2.79 -3.60
CA ALA A 143 7.21 1.77 -4.39
C ALA A 143 5.75 1.58 -3.98
N GLY A 144 5.44 1.56 -2.67
CA GLY A 144 4.07 1.48 -2.17
C GLY A 144 3.18 2.63 -2.65
N VAL A 145 3.67 3.88 -2.54
CA VAL A 145 2.95 5.06 -3.03
C VAL A 145 2.72 4.99 -4.55
N LEU A 146 3.73 4.58 -5.31
CA LEU A 146 3.63 4.46 -6.77
C LEU A 146 2.70 3.32 -7.20
N ILE A 147 2.65 2.21 -6.45
CA ILE A 147 1.68 1.14 -6.67
C ILE A 147 0.26 1.68 -6.47
N GLY A 148 0.00 2.42 -5.39
CA GLY A 148 -1.29 3.04 -5.14
C GLY A 148 -1.72 3.98 -6.28
N GLU A 149 -0.79 4.82 -6.77
CA GLU A 149 -1.06 5.70 -7.91
C GLU A 149 -1.31 4.94 -9.22
N SER A 150 -0.56 3.87 -9.46
CA SER A 150 -0.79 2.99 -10.61
C SER A 150 -2.17 2.36 -10.54
N THR A 151 -2.53 1.76 -9.40
CA THR A 151 -3.86 1.16 -9.19
C THR A 151 -4.95 2.19 -9.46
N ASN A 152 -4.84 3.40 -8.91
CA ASN A 152 -5.79 4.49 -9.13
C ASN A 152 -5.93 4.88 -10.62
N TYR A 153 -4.83 4.90 -11.38
CA TYR A 153 -4.88 5.18 -12.82
C TYR A 153 -5.68 4.13 -13.62
N PHE A 154 -5.60 2.86 -13.22
CA PHE A 154 -6.30 1.76 -13.91
C PHE A 154 -7.73 1.53 -13.42
N THR A 155 -8.10 2.01 -12.23
CA THR A 155 -9.42 1.80 -11.63
C THR A 155 -10.32 3.04 -11.67
N SER A 156 -9.80 4.26 -11.53
CA SER A 156 -10.63 5.47 -11.48
C SER A 156 -11.27 5.82 -12.82
N TYR A 157 -12.58 6.12 -12.80
CA TYR A 157 -13.37 6.55 -13.95
C TYR A 157 -12.94 7.91 -14.53
N ALA A 158 -12.04 8.62 -13.86
CA ALA A 158 -11.43 9.85 -14.40
C ALA A 158 -10.42 9.56 -15.52
N TYR A 159 -9.80 8.37 -15.52
CA TYR A 159 -8.69 8.03 -16.42
C TYR A 159 -9.13 7.21 -17.64
N SER A 160 -8.27 7.21 -18.65
CA SER A 160 -8.54 6.54 -19.92
C SER A 160 -8.79 5.03 -19.82
N PRO A 161 -8.10 4.24 -18.97
CA PRO A 161 -8.29 2.79 -18.94
C PRO A 161 -9.72 2.40 -18.56
N THR A 162 -10.24 2.92 -17.44
CA THR A 162 -11.63 2.68 -17.01
C THR A 162 -12.65 3.25 -17.99
N LYS A 163 -12.41 4.44 -18.57
CA LYS A 163 -13.29 5.04 -19.59
C LYS A 163 -13.42 4.15 -20.83
N ARG A 164 -12.32 3.52 -21.28
CA ARG A 164 -12.36 2.60 -22.43
C ARG A 164 -13.18 1.35 -22.14
N VAL A 165 -13.07 0.78 -20.94
CA VAL A 165 -13.90 -0.36 -20.51
C VAL A 165 -15.38 0.03 -20.46
N SER A 166 -15.70 1.22 -19.96
CA SER A 166 -17.08 1.75 -19.98
C SER A 166 -17.61 1.94 -21.41
N GLN A 167 -16.80 2.49 -22.31
CA GLN A 167 -17.16 2.69 -23.71
C GLN A 167 -17.39 1.38 -24.45
N SER A 168 -16.61 0.33 -24.16
CA SER A 168 -16.80 -0.99 -24.79
C SER A 168 -18.10 -1.69 -24.37
N SER A 169 -18.77 -1.21 -23.33
CA SER A 169 -20.13 -1.66 -22.99
C SER A 169 -21.18 -1.26 -24.02
N GLN A 170 -20.90 -0.27 -24.88
CA GLN A 170 -21.80 0.11 -25.97
C GLN A 170 -21.94 -0.98 -27.04
N THR A 171 -20.95 -1.88 -27.15
CA THR A 171 -20.95 -2.99 -28.12
C THR A 171 -21.41 -4.33 -27.52
N GLY A 172 -21.83 -4.33 -26.25
CA GLY A 172 -22.39 -5.49 -25.55
C GLY A 172 -21.55 -5.98 -24.37
N SER A 173 -22.09 -6.93 -23.61
CA SER A 173 -21.47 -7.45 -22.38
C SER A 173 -20.17 -8.22 -22.64
N ALA A 174 -20.09 -8.94 -23.76
CA ALA A 174 -18.88 -9.68 -24.13
C ALA A 174 -17.68 -8.75 -24.29
N THR A 175 -17.84 -7.59 -24.91
CA THR A 175 -16.77 -6.61 -25.10
C THR A 175 -16.41 -5.88 -23.81
N THR A 176 -17.36 -5.65 -22.90
CA THR A 176 -17.06 -5.16 -21.54
C THR A 176 -16.15 -6.13 -20.79
N ILE A 177 -16.50 -7.42 -20.78
CA ILE A 177 -15.75 -8.44 -20.05
C ILE A 177 -14.34 -8.59 -20.61
N THR A 178 -14.19 -8.71 -21.94
CA THR A 178 -12.86 -8.88 -22.55
C THR A 178 -12.00 -7.62 -22.38
N SER A 179 -12.58 -6.42 -22.49
CA SER A 179 -11.85 -5.17 -22.27
C SER A 179 -11.43 -5.01 -20.81
N GLY A 180 -12.31 -5.33 -19.86
CA GLY A 180 -12.01 -5.30 -18.44
C GLY A 180 -10.92 -6.30 -18.05
N PHE A 181 -10.99 -7.53 -18.58
CA PHE A 181 -9.97 -8.55 -18.36
C PHE A 181 -8.61 -8.11 -18.93
N ALA A 182 -8.58 -7.58 -20.15
CA ALA A 182 -7.36 -7.03 -20.74
C ALA A 182 -6.80 -5.86 -19.91
N ASN A 183 -7.66 -4.97 -19.40
CA ASN A 183 -7.26 -3.87 -18.51
C ASN A 183 -6.63 -4.40 -17.22
N GLY A 184 -7.22 -5.43 -16.61
CA GLY A 184 -6.69 -6.11 -15.43
C GLY A 184 -5.28 -6.65 -15.68
N LEU A 185 -5.08 -7.40 -16.77
CA LEU A 185 -3.76 -7.92 -17.14
C LEU A 185 -2.73 -6.80 -17.35
N MET A 186 -3.10 -5.72 -18.06
CA MET A 186 -2.20 -4.57 -18.27
C MET A 186 -1.86 -3.83 -16.97
N SER A 187 -2.79 -3.77 -16.02
CA SER A 187 -2.59 -3.07 -14.74
C SER A 187 -1.54 -3.71 -13.85
N THR A 188 -1.20 -4.99 -14.07
CA THR A 188 -0.17 -5.70 -13.29
C THR A 188 1.26 -5.28 -13.65
N PHE A 189 1.47 -4.75 -14.86
CA PHE A 189 2.80 -4.48 -15.39
C PHE A 189 3.56 -3.40 -14.59
N PRO A 190 2.98 -2.23 -14.26
CA PRO A 190 3.69 -1.22 -13.47
C PRO A 190 4.02 -1.69 -12.04
N PRO A 191 3.09 -2.29 -11.24
CA PRO A 191 3.41 -2.81 -9.92
C PRO A 191 4.57 -3.82 -9.92
N VAL A 192 4.61 -4.75 -10.89
CA VAL A 192 5.70 -5.74 -11.00
C VAL A 192 7.05 -5.06 -11.21
N ILE A 193 7.12 -4.04 -12.08
CA ILE A 193 8.36 -3.29 -12.31
C ILE A 193 8.76 -2.50 -11.07
N LEU A 194 7.81 -1.84 -10.41
CA LEU A 194 8.07 -1.06 -9.20
C LEU A 194 8.63 -1.93 -8.08
N VAL A 195 8.06 -3.12 -7.86
CA VAL A 195 8.56 -4.09 -6.88
C VAL A 195 9.96 -4.59 -7.27
N ALA A 196 10.19 -4.94 -8.54
CA ALA A 196 11.50 -5.39 -8.99
C ALA A 196 12.59 -4.32 -8.78
N VAL A 197 12.30 -3.06 -9.11
CA VAL A 197 13.21 -1.94 -8.91
C VAL A 197 13.44 -1.69 -7.41
N ALA A 198 12.40 -1.74 -6.58
CA ALA A 198 12.53 -1.58 -5.14
C ALA A 198 13.41 -2.68 -4.52
N ILE A 199 13.23 -3.93 -4.94
CA ILE A 199 14.08 -5.06 -4.51
C ILE A 199 15.53 -4.82 -4.91
N LEU A 200 15.81 -4.42 -6.15
CA LEU A 200 17.18 -4.16 -6.61
C LEU A 200 17.86 -3.04 -5.83
N ILE A 201 17.14 -1.94 -5.59
CA ILE A 201 17.64 -0.80 -4.80
C ILE A 201 17.89 -1.24 -3.35
N ALA A 202 16.90 -1.88 -2.73
CA ALA A 202 16.98 -2.32 -1.33
C ALA A 202 18.11 -3.34 -1.12
N TYR A 203 18.26 -4.29 -2.05
CA TYR A 203 19.34 -5.27 -2.02
C TYR A 203 20.72 -4.63 -2.22
N HIS A 204 20.83 -3.63 -3.09
CA HIS A 204 22.09 -2.91 -3.29
C HIS A 204 22.56 -2.20 -2.01
N PHE A 205 21.64 -1.59 -1.26
CA PHE A 205 22.00 -0.81 -0.07
C PHE A 205 22.11 -1.63 1.22
N ALA A 206 21.32 -2.68 1.41
CA ALA A 206 21.29 -3.45 2.65
C ALA A 206 21.07 -4.96 2.48
N GLY A 207 21.31 -5.51 1.27
CA GLY A 207 21.20 -6.94 0.99
C GLY A 207 19.81 -7.51 1.25
N MET A 208 19.76 -8.77 1.70
CA MET A 208 18.49 -9.44 2.03
C MET A 208 17.73 -8.74 3.16
N TYR A 209 18.44 -8.10 4.10
CA TYR A 209 17.80 -7.30 5.13
C TYR A 209 17.13 -6.05 4.56
N GLY A 210 17.80 -5.39 3.63
CA GLY A 210 17.24 -4.28 2.87
C GLY A 210 15.93 -4.66 2.19
N VAL A 211 15.88 -5.80 1.52
CA VAL A 211 14.66 -6.28 0.86
C VAL A 211 13.54 -6.53 1.88
N ALA A 212 13.83 -7.15 3.02
CA ALA A 212 12.84 -7.41 4.05
C ALA A 212 12.29 -6.10 4.66
N ILE A 213 13.16 -5.18 5.03
CA ILE A 213 12.76 -3.92 5.65
C ILE A 213 12.11 -2.94 4.65
N ALA A 214 12.42 -3.05 3.36
CA ALA A 214 11.69 -2.34 2.31
C ALA A 214 10.22 -2.78 2.26
N GLY A 215 9.92 -4.06 2.52
CA GLY A 215 8.55 -4.55 2.68
C GLY A 215 7.80 -3.81 3.80
N ILE A 216 8.45 -3.60 4.95
CA ILE A 216 7.88 -2.79 6.04
C ILE A 216 7.72 -1.32 5.61
N GLY A 217 8.69 -0.77 4.89
CA GLY A 217 8.59 0.59 4.33
C GLY A 217 7.35 0.76 3.45
N MET A 218 7.06 -0.22 2.60
CA MET A 218 5.87 -0.25 1.74
C MET A 218 4.56 -0.26 2.54
N LEU A 219 4.54 -0.97 3.67
CA LEU A 219 3.37 -1.11 4.55
C LEU A 219 3.31 -0.05 5.67
N SER A 220 4.32 0.82 5.81
CA SER A 220 4.40 1.75 6.94
C SER A 220 3.29 2.79 6.96
N THR A 221 2.67 3.11 5.82
CA THR A 221 1.53 4.03 5.73
C THR A 221 0.20 3.33 5.54
N LEU A 222 0.10 2.04 5.86
CA LEU A 222 -1.14 1.26 5.73
C LEU A 222 -2.35 1.97 6.35
N GLY A 223 -2.20 2.51 7.55
CA GLY A 223 -3.33 3.12 8.28
C GLY A 223 -3.92 4.41 7.68
N ILE A 224 -3.41 4.90 6.55
CA ILE A 224 -4.04 5.96 5.77
C ILE A 224 -4.39 5.53 4.35
N THR A 225 -3.71 4.52 3.81
CA THR A 225 -4.02 4.00 2.48
C THR A 225 -5.23 3.09 2.49
N ASP A 226 -5.51 2.47 3.64
CA ASP A 226 -6.51 1.42 3.84
C ASP A 226 -7.15 1.50 5.25
#